data_AF-A0A6A3ASD7-F1
#
_entry.id   AF-A0A6A3ASD7-F1
#
_cell.length_a   1.000
_cell.length_b   1.000
_cell.length_c   1.000
_cell.angle_alpha   90.00
_cell.angle_beta   90.00
_cell.angle_gamma   90.00
#
_symmetry.space_group_name_H-M   'P 1'
#
loop_
_entity.id
_entity.type
_entity.pdbx_description
1 polymer ?
#
loop_
_entity_poly.entity_id
_entity_poly.type
_entity_poly.pdbx_seq_one_letter_code
_entity_poly.pdbx_strand_id
1 'polypeptide(L)'
;MKSDSDISRISPSMRSHIEACVAARVTSDAEKDEWFVVKVINFDEKTKEFEVLDEEPGDDEEGGVQRKYKLHASCIIPFPKRNDPSSTQEFPAGRHVLAVYLGTTALYKATVISTPRKRKSDEYLLEFDDDEEDGALPQRTVPFRRVVPLPEGHRQ
;
A
#
# COMPACT_ATOMS: atom_id res chain seq x y z
N MET A 1 19.13 29.10 -13.33
CA MET A 1 17.78 29.68 -13.09
C MET A 1 16.83 29.10 -14.14
N LYS A 2 15.93 28.22 -13.71
CA LYS A 2 14.80 27.55 -14.43
C LYS A 2 14.59 26.23 -13.67
N SER A 3 13.45 25.89 -13.09
CA SER A 3 12.07 26.25 -13.41
C SER A 3 11.22 26.18 -12.13
N ASP A 4 10.77 27.33 -11.67
CA ASP A 4 9.72 27.49 -10.66
C ASP A 4 8.45 27.84 -11.46
N SER A 5 7.58 26.87 -11.80
CA SER A 5 6.31 27.19 -12.49
C SER A 5 5.16 26.16 -12.47
N ASP A 6 5.32 24.92 -12.01
CA ASP A 6 4.21 23.93 -12.12
C ASP A 6 3.51 23.53 -10.81
N ILE A 7 3.90 24.10 -9.66
CA ILE A 7 3.30 23.72 -8.35
C ILE A 7 2.10 24.61 -7.97
N SER A 8 1.77 25.61 -8.79
CA SER A 8 0.78 26.65 -8.46
C SER A 8 -0.66 26.34 -8.88
N ARG A 9 -0.94 25.19 -9.52
CA ARG A 9 -2.32 24.79 -9.92
C ARG A 9 -2.94 23.68 -9.08
N ILE A 10 -2.20 23.16 -8.11
CA ILE A 10 -2.66 22.04 -7.29
C ILE A 10 -3.45 22.62 -6.10
N SER A 11 -4.74 22.31 -6.03
CA SER A 11 -5.61 22.74 -4.92
C SER A 11 -4.98 22.37 -3.57
N PRO A 12 -5.15 23.17 -2.50
CA PRO A 12 -4.54 22.92 -1.20
C PRO A 12 -4.91 21.55 -0.61
N SER A 13 -6.10 21.04 -0.92
CA SER A 13 -6.52 19.67 -0.56
C SER A 13 -5.73 18.57 -1.27
N MET A 14 -5.19 18.84 -2.46
CA MET A 14 -4.38 17.90 -3.24
C MET A 14 -2.91 17.92 -2.84
N ARG A 15 -2.38 19.06 -2.36
CA ARG A 15 -1.02 19.11 -1.76
C ARG A 15 -0.89 18.16 -0.56
N SER A 16 -1.96 17.91 0.16
CA SER A 16 -1.97 16.95 1.28
C SER A 16 -1.84 15.49 0.84
N HIS A 17 -2.04 15.18 -0.45
CA HIS A 17 -1.90 13.81 -1.00
C HIS A 17 -0.55 13.58 -1.67
N ILE A 18 0.16 14.65 -2.05
CA ILE A 18 1.52 14.56 -2.57
C ILE A 18 2.43 14.14 -1.41
N GLU A 19 3.33 13.20 -1.65
CA GLU A 19 4.18 12.51 -0.68
C GLU A 19 3.49 11.51 0.26
N ALA A 20 2.18 11.28 0.12
CA ALA A 20 1.51 10.24 0.87
C ALA A 20 1.93 8.85 0.38
N CYS A 21 2.23 7.94 1.32
CA CYS A 21 2.37 6.53 1.00
C CYS A 21 1.00 5.92 0.73
N VAL A 22 0.89 5.14 -0.34
CA VAL A 22 -0.32 4.42 -0.76
C VAL A 22 0.06 3.01 -1.20
N ALA A 23 -0.89 2.07 -1.15
CA ALA A 23 -0.71 0.78 -1.79
C ALA A 23 -1.06 0.93 -3.27
N ALA A 24 -0.16 0.51 -4.16
CA ALA A 24 -0.36 0.59 -5.58
C ALA A 24 -0.19 -0.78 -6.24
N ARG A 25 -1.12 -1.11 -7.13
CA ARG A 25 -1.03 -2.29 -7.94
C ARG A 25 -0.13 -2.03 -9.13
N VAL A 26 1.02 -2.68 -9.13
CA VAL A 26 2.04 -2.58 -10.17
C VAL A 26 2.09 -3.94 -10.86
N THR A 27 1.14 -4.22 -11.75
CA THR A 27 1.16 -5.45 -12.55
C THR A 27 1.29 -5.12 -14.03
N SER A 28 2.15 -5.84 -14.75
CA SER A 28 2.15 -5.93 -16.22
C SER A 28 1.45 -7.18 -16.73
N ASP A 29 1.23 -8.19 -15.88
CA ASP A 29 0.81 -9.53 -16.28
C ASP A 29 -0.55 -9.88 -15.68
N ALA A 30 -1.50 -10.35 -16.49
CA ALA A 30 -2.90 -10.53 -16.09
C ALA A 30 -3.13 -11.67 -15.07
N GLU A 31 -2.06 -12.32 -14.66
CA GLU A 31 -2.04 -13.56 -13.88
C GLU A 31 -1.80 -13.32 -12.39
N LYS A 32 -1.09 -12.25 -12.02
CA LYS A 32 -0.75 -11.91 -10.62
C LYS A 32 -0.86 -10.41 -10.35
N ASP A 33 -1.52 -10.08 -9.24
CA ASP A 33 -1.65 -8.73 -8.74
C ASP A 33 -0.58 -8.44 -7.68
N GLU A 34 0.50 -7.76 -8.07
CA GLU A 34 1.54 -7.31 -7.16
C GLU A 34 1.24 -5.91 -6.62
N TRP A 35 1.32 -5.76 -5.30
CA TRP A 35 1.02 -4.51 -4.60
C TRP A 35 2.24 -4.01 -3.84
N PHE A 36 2.56 -2.73 -4.02
CA PHE A 36 3.71 -2.09 -3.37
C PHE A 36 3.30 -0.83 -2.62
N VAL A 37 4.03 -0.54 -1.56
CA VAL A 37 3.99 0.75 -0.87
C VAL A 37 4.75 1.75 -1.74
N VAL A 38 4.01 2.67 -2.33
CA VAL A 38 4.58 3.71 -3.19
C VAL A 38 4.25 5.09 -2.65
N LYS A 39 5.08 6.07 -3.01
CA LYS A 39 4.90 7.48 -2.67
C LYS A 39 4.24 8.20 -3.83
N VAL A 40 3.11 8.88 -3.58
CA VAL A 40 2.47 9.71 -4.60
C VAL A 40 3.33 10.94 -4.89
N ILE A 41 3.75 11.10 -6.14
CA ILE A 41 4.57 12.23 -6.60
C ILE A 41 3.71 13.28 -7.27
N ASN A 42 2.72 12.85 -8.05
CA ASN A 42 1.83 13.75 -8.77
C ASN A 42 0.45 13.11 -8.98
N PHE A 43 -0.56 13.92 -9.23
CA PHE A 43 -1.88 13.47 -9.64
C PHE A 43 -2.42 14.36 -10.75
N ASP A 44 -2.77 13.75 -11.87
CA ASP A 44 -3.44 14.42 -12.98
C ASP A 44 -4.96 14.37 -12.78
N GLU A 45 -5.56 15.50 -12.46
CA GLU A 45 -7.01 15.57 -12.22
C GLU A 45 -7.85 15.32 -13.48
N LYS A 46 -7.29 15.61 -14.66
CA LYS A 46 -7.98 15.50 -15.94
C LYS A 46 -8.06 14.03 -16.38
N THR A 47 -6.98 13.27 -16.21
CA THR A 47 -6.94 11.84 -16.57
C THR A 47 -7.23 10.90 -15.40
N LYS A 48 -7.28 11.43 -14.16
CA LYS A 48 -7.41 10.65 -12.91
C LYS A 48 -6.27 9.64 -12.73
N GLU A 49 -5.08 10.00 -13.19
CA GLU A 49 -3.87 9.20 -13.07
C GLU A 49 -2.97 9.70 -11.95
N PHE A 50 -2.44 8.78 -11.16
CA PHE A 50 -1.44 9.02 -10.14
C PHE A 50 -0.06 8.68 -10.69
N GLU A 51 0.88 9.60 -10.54
CA GLU A 51 2.30 9.30 -10.67
C GLU A 51 2.84 8.93 -9.30
N VAL A 52 3.38 7.72 -9.18
CA VAL A 52 3.85 7.15 -7.92
C VAL A 52 5.29 6.68 -8.06
N LEU A 53 6.01 6.66 -6.94
CA LEU A 53 7.40 6.27 -6.83
C LEU A 53 7.52 5.10 -5.87
N ASP A 54 8.09 4.00 -6.34
CA ASP A 54 8.50 2.89 -5.51
C ASP A 54 9.89 3.18 -4.92
N GLU A 55 9.99 3.14 -3.60
CA GLU A 55 11.19 3.46 -2.84
C GLU A 55 12.02 2.20 -2.50
N GLU A 56 11.63 1.02 -2.98
CA GLU A 56 12.46 -0.17 -2.83
C GLU A 56 13.81 0.05 -3.54
N PRO A 57 14.95 -0.15 -2.84
CA PRO A 57 16.25 -0.07 -3.47
C PRO A 57 16.33 -1.16 -4.52
N GLY A 58 16.37 -0.77 -5.80
CA GLY A 58 16.56 -1.73 -6.90
C GLY A 58 17.83 -2.54 -6.66
N ASP A 59 17.71 -3.87 -6.72
CA ASP A 59 18.81 -4.83 -6.52
C ASP A 59 19.81 -4.83 -7.69
N ASP A 60 19.50 -4.15 -8.80
CA ASP A 60 20.37 -4.08 -9.97
C ASP A 60 21.66 -3.28 -9.66
N GLU A 61 22.80 -3.93 -9.89
CA GLU A 61 24.17 -3.42 -9.75
C GLU A 61 24.48 -2.16 -10.60
N GLU A 62 23.50 -1.59 -11.30
CA GLU A 62 23.60 -0.41 -12.15
C GLU A 62 22.75 0.78 -11.63
N GLY A 63 22.79 1.00 -10.32
CA GLY A 63 22.31 2.23 -9.69
C GLY A 63 20.82 2.23 -9.35
N GLY A 64 20.52 2.51 -8.07
CA GLY A 64 19.18 2.53 -7.49
C GLY A 64 18.24 3.57 -8.11
N VAL A 65 17.76 3.30 -9.32
CA VAL A 65 16.70 4.07 -9.96
C VAL A 65 15.39 3.70 -9.28
N GLN A 66 14.95 4.56 -8.36
CA GLN A 66 13.59 4.51 -7.82
C GLN A 66 12.59 4.40 -8.97
N ARG A 67 11.78 3.33 -8.99
CA ARG A 67 10.89 3.03 -10.11
C ARG A 67 9.66 3.95 -10.05
N LYS A 68 9.34 4.61 -11.16
CA LYS A 68 8.16 5.49 -11.29
C LYS A 68 7.08 4.81 -12.10
N TYR A 69 5.85 4.87 -11.61
CA TYR A 69 4.68 4.31 -12.29
C TYR A 69 3.61 5.37 -12.49
N LYS A 70 2.88 5.28 -13.60
CA LYS A 70 1.64 6.03 -13.83
C LYS A 70 0.48 5.06 -13.79
N LEU A 71 -0.38 5.22 -12.79
CA LEU A 71 -1.45 4.28 -12.49
C LEU A 71 -2.79 5.02 -12.39
N HIS A 72 -3.85 4.42 -12.90
CA HIS A 72 -5.19 4.95 -12.71
C HIS A 72 -5.59 4.87 -11.23
N ALA A 73 -6.48 5.75 -10.78
CA ALA A 73 -6.99 5.79 -9.41
C ALA A 73 -7.53 4.43 -8.89
N SER A 74 -8.03 3.58 -9.78
CA SER A 74 -8.52 2.22 -9.45
C SER A 74 -7.42 1.25 -9.01
N CYS A 75 -6.15 1.54 -9.31
CA CYS A 75 -5.00 0.73 -8.89
C CYS A 75 -4.34 1.29 -7.61
N ILE A 76 -4.90 2.31 -6.98
CA ILE A 76 -4.37 2.96 -5.79
C ILE A 76 -5.33 2.76 -4.62
N ILE A 77 -4.81 2.26 -3.50
CA ILE A 77 -5.53 2.14 -2.25
C ILE A 77 -4.84 3.01 -1.19
N PRO A 78 -5.51 4.03 -0.64
CA PRO A 78 -4.93 4.86 0.40
C PRO A 78 -4.81 4.09 1.71
N PHE A 79 -3.70 4.26 2.42
CA PHE A 79 -3.56 3.73 3.78
C PHE A 79 -4.45 4.49 4.77
N PRO A 80 -4.94 3.82 5.83
CA PRO A 80 -5.73 4.47 6.86
C PRO A 80 -4.93 5.54 7.61
N LYS A 81 -5.57 6.69 7.86
CA LYS A 81 -4.92 7.86 8.46
C LYS A 81 -4.60 7.61 9.92
N ARG A 82 -3.37 7.95 10.32
CA ARG A 82 -2.89 7.77 11.71
C ARG A 82 -3.71 8.53 12.76
N ASN A 83 -4.26 9.68 12.39
CA ASN A 83 -4.92 10.61 13.31
C ASN A 83 -6.43 10.40 13.44
N ASP A 84 -7.01 9.42 12.71
CA ASP A 84 -8.45 9.12 12.77
C ASP A 84 -8.70 7.60 12.84
N PRO A 85 -8.44 6.98 14.01
CA PRO A 85 -8.67 5.55 14.20
C PRO A 85 -10.17 5.19 14.16
N SER A 86 -11.07 6.15 14.38
CA SER A 86 -12.52 5.96 14.34
C SER A 86 -13.09 5.75 12.94
N SER A 87 -12.52 6.40 11.93
CA SER A 87 -12.88 6.25 10.51
C SER A 87 -12.08 5.14 9.82
N THR A 88 -11.07 4.58 10.51
CA THR A 88 -10.29 3.47 9.99
C THR A 88 -11.15 2.21 9.93
N GLN A 89 -11.26 1.65 8.73
CA GLN A 89 -11.94 0.37 8.51
C GLN A 89 -11.27 -0.72 9.36
N GLU A 90 -12.01 -1.30 10.30
CA GLU A 90 -11.57 -2.47 11.05
C GLU A 90 -11.96 -3.74 10.30
N PHE A 91 -11.00 -4.64 10.10
CA PHE A 91 -11.23 -5.93 9.45
C PHE A 91 -11.48 -7.00 10.52
N PRO A 92 -12.61 -7.71 10.48
CA PRO A 92 -12.90 -8.76 11.45
C PRO A 92 -11.98 -9.97 11.25
N ALA A 93 -11.85 -10.82 12.28
CA ALA A 93 -11.14 -12.08 12.16
C ALA A 93 -11.75 -12.99 11.08
N GLY A 94 -10.89 -13.70 10.34
CA GLY A 94 -11.24 -14.50 9.16
C GLY A 94 -11.34 -13.69 7.85
N ARG A 95 -11.19 -12.35 7.89
CA ARG A 95 -11.21 -11.54 6.67
C ARG A 95 -9.85 -11.56 5.98
N HIS A 96 -9.87 -11.63 4.64
CA HIS A 96 -8.68 -11.43 3.82
C HIS A 96 -8.41 -9.94 3.59
N VAL A 97 -7.14 -9.56 3.72
CA VAL A 97 -6.63 -8.19 3.58
C VAL A 97 -5.31 -8.21 2.79
N LEU A 98 -4.87 -7.04 2.34
CA LEU A 98 -3.48 -6.85 1.91
C LEU A 98 -2.71 -6.18 3.05
N ALA A 99 -1.54 -6.72 3.36
CA ALA A 99 -0.70 -6.20 4.44
C ALA A 99 0.76 -6.14 4.00
N VAL A 100 1.47 -5.09 4.45
CA VAL A 100 2.90 -4.95 4.20
C VAL A 100 3.65 -6.03 4.98
N TYR A 101 4.44 -6.84 4.28
CA TYR A 101 5.28 -7.85 4.93
C TYR A 101 6.46 -7.18 5.64
N LEU A 102 6.83 -7.73 6.80
CA LEU A 102 7.84 -7.14 7.69
C LEU A 102 9.17 -6.96 6.94
N GLY A 103 9.73 -5.74 6.99
CA GLY A 103 11.01 -5.43 6.36
C GLY A 103 10.97 -5.19 4.85
N THR A 104 9.80 -5.27 4.20
CA THR A 104 9.64 -5.06 2.75
C THR A 104 8.75 -3.87 2.44
N THR A 105 8.68 -3.47 1.16
CA THR A 105 7.69 -2.52 0.65
C THR A 105 6.50 -3.19 -0.04
N ALA A 106 6.53 -4.52 -0.21
CA ALA A 106 5.46 -5.27 -0.85
C ALA A 106 4.30 -5.58 0.11
N LEU A 107 3.10 -5.65 -0.45
CA LEU A 107 1.89 -6.08 0.23
C LEU A 107 1.47 -7.44 -0.28
N TYR A 108 1.15 -8.32 0.66
CA TYR A 108 0.73 -9.69 0.39
C TYR A 108 -0.65 -9.94 0.98
N LYS A 109 -1.39 -10.86 0.36
CA LYS A 109 -2.64 -11.37 0.92
C LYS A 109 -2.37 -12.03 2.27
N ALA A 110 -3.19 -11.66 3.24
CA ALA A 110 -3.14 -12.22 4.58
C ALA A 110 -4.56 -12.38 5.16
N THR A 111 -4.70 -13.33 6.07
CA THR A 111 -5.91 -13.61 6.83
C THR A 111 -5.83 -12.97 8.21
N VAL A 112 -6.87 -12.22 8.59
CA VAL A 112 -6.94 -11.58 9.91
C VAL A 112 -7.22 -12.62 10.99
N ILE A 113 -6.31 -12.77 11.95
CA ILE A 113 -6.47 -13.67 13.09
C ILE A 113 -7.02 -12.92 14.30
N SER A 114 -6.53 -11.70 14.54
CA SER A 114 -6.95 -10.87 15.65
C SER A 114 -6.89 -9.39 15.32
N THR A 115 -7.87 -8.63 15.80
CA THR A 115 -8.00 -7.20 15.54
C THR A 115 -7.25 -6.36 16.58
N PRO A 116 -6.82 -5.13 16.21
CA PRO A 116 -6.22 -4.18 17.15
C PRO A 116 -7.07 -3.97 18.41
N ARG A 117 -8.40 -3.79 18.24
CA ARG A 117 -9.32 -3.63 19.39
C ARG A 117 -9.31 -4.83 20.33
N LYS A 118 -9.34 -6.05 19.79
CA LYS A 118 -9.32 -7.28 20.60
C LYS A 118 -8.02 -7.41 21.39
N ARG A 119 -6.91 -6.96 20.80
CA ARG A 119 -5.57 -7.00 21.42
C ARG A 119 -5.27 -5.80 22.32
N LYS A 120 -6.13 -4.77 22.34
CA LYS A 120 -5.87 -3.47 23.00
C LYS A 120 -4.56 -2.84 22.51
N SER A 121 -4.27 -3.02 21.22
CA SER A 121 -3.06 -2.55 20.54
C SER A 121 -3.43 -1.83 19.24
N ASP A 122 -2.45 -1.25 18.56
CA ASP A 122 -2.60 -0.63 17.22
C ASP A 122 -2.25 -1.61 16.07
N GLU A 123 -2.28 -2.91 16.33
CA GLU A 123 -1.72 -3.93 15.43
C GLU A 123 -2.64 -5.12 15.23
N TYR A 124 -2.75 -5.56 13.98
CA TYR A 124 -3.40 -6.81 13.61
C TYR A 124 -2.48 -7.99 13.87
N LEU A 125 -3.06 -9.15 14.14
CA LEU A 125 -2.39 -10.44 14.01
C LEU A 125 -2.85 -11.05 12.70
N LEU A 126 -1.92 -11.34 11.80
CA LEU A 126 -2.18 -11.81 10.44
C LEU A 126 -1.43 -13.12 10.16
N GLU A 127 -2.03 -13.99 9.37
CA GLU A 127 -1.37 -15.14 8.74
C GLU A 127 -1.25 -14.83 7.25
N PHE A 128 -0.02 -14.82 6.72
CA PHE A 128 0.24 -14.53 5.31
C PHE A 128 0.14 -15.82 4.50
N ASP A 129 -0.60 -15.82 3.39
CA ASP A 129 -0.85 -17.02 2.59
C ASP A 129 0.45 -17.58 1.95
N ASP A 130 1.49 -16.75 1.77
CA ASP A 130 2.80 -17.11 1.18
C ASP A 130 3.91 -17.41 2.21
N ASP A 131 3.65 -17.28 3.52
CA ASP A 131 4.68 -17.42 4.59
C ASP A 131 4.67 -18.82 5.25
N GLU A 132 4.28 -19.88 4.52
CA GLU A 132 4.19 -21.24 5.10
C GLU A 132 5.56 -21.77 5.58
N GLU A 133 5.65 -22.10 6.87
CA GLU A 133 6.82 -22.69 7.51
C GLU A 133 6.41 -23.96 8.28
N ASP A 134 7.10 -25.08 8.02
CA ASP A 134 6.83 -26.37 8.68
C ASP A 134 5.35 -26.84 8.57
N GLY A 135 4.68 -26.48 7.46
CA GLY A 135 3.26 -26.82 7.21
C GLY A 135 2.26 -25.97 8.00
N ALA A 136 2.70 -24.84 8.57
CA ALA A 136 1.84 -23.88 9.25
C ALA A 136 2.11 -22.45 8.77
N LEU A 137 1.07 -21.61 8.79
CA LEU A 137 1.23 -20.17 8.54
C LEU A 137 1.57 -19.47 9.88
N PRO A 138 2.76 -18.84 10.00
CA PRO A 138 3.15 -18.13 11.19
C PRO A 138 2.33 -16.84 11.35
N GLN A 139 2.03 -16.49 12.60
CA GLN A 139 1.27 -15.30 12.91
C GLN A 139 2.19 -14.09 13.04
N ARG A 140 2.00 -13.10 12.17
CA ARG A 140 2.77 -11.86 12.13
C ARG A 140 1.95 -10.70 12.68
N THR A 141 2.61 -9.82 13.41
CA THR A 141 1.96 -8.61 13.93
C THR A 141 2.23 -7.45 12.97
N VAL A 142 1.16 -6.83 12.46
CA VAL A 142 1.25 -5.76 11.47
C VAL A 142 0.46 -4.53 11.96
N PRO A 143 1.05 -3.33 11.98
CA PRO A 143 0.34 -2.12 12.36
C PRO A 143 -0.88 -1.87 11.47
N PHE A 144 -1.99 -1.41 12.04
CA PHE A 144 -3.23 -1.15 11.27
C PHE A 144 -3.02 -0.22 10.07
N ARG A 145 -2.04 0.68 10.19
CA ARG A 145 -1.65 1.69 9.19
C ARG A 145 -1.04 1.07 7.93
N ARG A 146 -0.66 -0.21 8.00
CA ARG A 146 -0.04 -1.00 6.93
C ARG A 146 -0.96 -2.12 6.43
N VAL A 147 -2.24 -2.06 6.78
CA VAL A 147 -3.27 -3.02 6.36
C VAL A 147 -4.33 -2.28 5.56
N VAL A 148 -4.65 -2.80 4.38
CA VAL A 148 -5.61 -2.23 3.43
C VAL A 148 -6.60 -3.29 2.97
N PRO A 149 -7.80 -2.92 2.48
CA PRO A 149 -8.75 -3.91 1.98
C PRO A 149 -8.16 -4.69 0.79
N LEU A 150 -8.44 -5.99 0.73
CA LEU A 150 -8.19 -6.79 -0.46
C LEU A 150 -9.17 -6.35 -1.57
N PRO A 151 -8.68 -5.90 -2.75
CA PRO A 151 -9.54 -5.55 -3.88
C PRO A 151 -10.40 -6.73 -4.32
N GLU A 152 -11.62 -6.44 -4.82
CA GLU A 152 -12.46 -7.46 -5.44
C GLU A 152 -11.78 -7.99 -6.71
N GLY A 153 -11.69 -9.32 -6.82
CA GLY A 153 -11.04 -9.97 -7.96
C GLY A 153 -9.51 -10.08 -7.87
N HIS A 154 -8.91 -9.78 -6.71
CA HIS A 154 -7.47 -9.97 -6.47
C HIS A 154 -7.01 -11.40 -6.80
N ARG A 155 -5.97 -11.51 -7.63
CA ARG A 155 -5.33 -12.76 -8.06
C ARG A 155 -3.93 -12.84 -7.47
N GLN A 156 -3.69 -13.83 -6.61
CA GLN A 156 -2.37 -14.15 -6.05
C GLN A 156 -2.03 -15.61 -6.33
#